data_AF-A0A9Q3EXR3-F1
#
_entry.id   AF-A0A9Q3EXR3-F1
#
_cell.length_a   1.000
_cell.length_b   1.000
_cell.length_c   1.000
_cell.angle_alpha   90.00
_cell.angle_beta   90.00
_cell.angle_gamma   90.00
#
_symmetry.space_group_name_H-M   'P 1'
#
loop_
_entity.id
_entity.type
_entity.pdbx_description
1 polymer ?
#
loop_
_entity_poly.entity_id
_entity_poly.type
_entity_poly.pdbx_seq_one_letter_code
_entity_poly.pdbx_strand_id
1 'polypeptide(L)'
;MTPSYPAIFSLTSKQKLIQLPSGSDLPMMTLAQSIFQTALLPHKNTGLAFLWDQEIHNGQSARNLWATPPPGSTFNARHIITDKVISSFESLLTNNPLGGLLADDMGLGKTIQAIALIGTSKEWLITNGQFSITTIIICPPCLITNWQSEISKHAQAGALQAKIYHGPTRHSLSNAKISKGDIIITSYNTITQEFKQTNNSTSFILKINWHCIILDEAQSVSDL
;
A
#
# COMPACT_ATOMS: atom_id res chain seq x y z
N MET A 1 37.47 25.80 -12.66
CA MET A 1 37.45 25.70 -11.18
C MET A 1 36.21 24.93 -10.80
N THR A 2 36.36 23.65 -10.47
CA THR A 2 35.28 22.84 -9.92
C THR A 2 34.98 23.34 -8.50
N PRO A 3 33.72 23.63 -8.12
CA PRO A 3 33.43 24.00 -6.75
C PRO A 3 33.69 22.77 -5.87
N SER A 4 34.68 22.86 -5.00
CA SER A 4 34.92 21.89 -3.94
C SER A 4 33.74 21.96 -2.97
N TYR A 5 32.85 20.96 -3.04
CA TYR A 5 31.79 20.79 -2.06
C TYR A 5 32.41 20.47 -0.69
N PRO A 6 32.02 21.17 0.39
CA PRO A 6 32.47 20.81 1.72
C PRO A 6 32.04 19.38 2.05
N ALA A 7 32.85 18.67 2.83
CA ALA A 7 32.68 17.30 3.29
C ALA A 7 31.45 17.12 4.23
N ILE A 8 30.27 17.51 3.77
CA ILE A 8 28.98 17.42 4.48
C ILE A 8 28.31 16.05 4.23
N PHE A 9 28.84 15.26 3.30
CA PHE A 9 28.29 13.97 2.83
C PHE A 9 29.13 12.76 3.26
N SER A 10 29.64 12.73 4.49
CA SER A 10 29.99 11.44 5.11
C SER A 10 28.74 10.87 5.81
N LEU A 11 28.21 9.79 5.24
CA LEU A 11 27.08 9.01 5.78
C LEU A 11 27.49 8.19 7.04
N THR A 12 28.30 8.74 7.93
CA THR A 12 28.81 8.02 9.11
C THR A 12 28.00 8.23 10.39
N SER A 13 26.96 9.06 10.39
CA SER A 13 26.18 9.30 11.62
C SER A 13 24.76 8.74 11.51
N LYS A 14 24.49 7.67 12.29
CA LYS A 14 23.14 7.17 12.67
C LYS A 14 22.15 8.29 12.99
N GLN A 15 22.64 9.45 13.44
CA GLN A 15 21.86 10.62 13.83
C GLN A 15 21.05 11.28 12.71
N LYS A 16 21.47 11.20 11.44
CA LYS A 16 20.71 11.81 10.32
C LYS A 16 19.54 10.97 9.83
N LEU A 17 19.60 9.64 9.97
CA LEU A 17 18.46 8.75 9.67
C LEU A 17 17.30 8.95 10.67
N ILE A 18 17.62 9.34 11.91
CA ILE A 18 16.65 9.62 12.98
C ILE A 18 15.86 10.92 12.71
N GLN A 19 16.36 11.79 11.84
CA GLN A 19 15.71 13.05 11.46
C GLN A 19 14.82 12.95 10.21
N LEU A 20 14.72 11.76 9.60
CA LEU A 20 13.74 11.54 8.54
C LEU A 20 12.34 11.65 9.17
N PRO A 21 11.39 12.38 8.54
CA PRO A 21 10.03 12.51 9.03
C PRO A 21 9.47 11.13 9.37
N SER A 22 9.22 10.90 10.66
CA SER A 22 8.48 9.72 11.10
C SER A 22 7.02 9.92 10.72
N GLY A 23 6.29 8.84 10.44
CA GLY A 23 4.86 8.91 10.12
C GLY A 23 4.02 9.67 11.16
N SER A 24 4.57 9.95 12.35
CA SER A 24 4.03 10.82 13.40
C SER A 24 3.73 12.26 12.96
N ASP A 25 4.40 12.75 11.93
CA ASP A 25 4.31 14.16 11.52
C ASP A 25 3.21 14.39 10.48
N LEU A 26 2.56 13.31 10.04
CA LEU A 26 1.44 13.36 9.10
C LEU A 26 0.13 13.73 9.82
N PRO A 27 -0.74 14.52 9.20
CA PRO A 27 -2.04 14.86 9.78
C PRO A 27 -2.87 13.60 9.97
N MET A 28 -3.54 13.50 11.12
CA MET A 28 -4.44 12.37 11.40
C MET A 28 -5.53 12.29 10.33
N MET A 29 -5.67 11.11 9.73
CA MET A 29 -6.76 10.84 8.81
C MET A 29 -8.01 10.42 9.59
N THR A 30 -9.15 11.04 9.27
CA THR A 30 -10.45 10.64 9.82
C THR A 30 -11.15 9.73 8.82
N LEU A 31 -11.67 8.60 9.29
CA LEU A 31 -12.43 7.69 8.45
C LEU A 31 -13.82 8.23 8.12
N ALA A 32 -14.22 8.08 6.86
CA ALA A 32 -15.57 8.37 6.44
C ALA A 32 -16.56 7.41 7.13
N GLN A 33 -17.46 7.96 7.94
CA GLN A 33 -18.49 7.19 8.65
C GLN A 33 -19.49 6.50 7.70
N SER A 34 -19.56 6.96 6.45
CA SER A 34 -20.30 6.33 5.36
C SER A 34 -19.76 4.94 4.99
N ILE A 35 -18.47 4.69 5.25
CA ILE A 35 -17.79 3.44 4.89
C ILE A 35 -17.51 2.60 6.12
N PHE A 36 -17.19 3.22 7.24
CA PHE A 36 -16.77 2.53 8.45
C PHE A 36 -17.72 2.76 9.61
N GLN A 37 -18.03 1.68 10.34
CA GLN A 37 -18.80 1.76 11.58
C GLN A 37 -17.92 1.84 12.83
N THR A 38 -16.64 1.46 12.71
CA THR A 38 -15.69 1.49 13.83
C THR A 38 -14.81 2.72 13.75
N ALA A 39 -14.63 3.40 14.89
CA ALA A 39 -13.64 4.47 15.02
C ALA A 39 -12.24 3.89 15.21
N LEU A 40 -11.25 4.43 14.48
CA LEU A 40 -9.84 4.10 14.70
C LEU A 40 -9.28 4.84 15.92
N LEU A 41 -8.38 4.17 16.64
CA LEU A 41 -7.61 4.80 17.70
C LEU A 41 -6.59 5.79 17.10
N PRO A 42 -6.19 6.86 17.82
CA PRO A 42 -5.32 7.90 17.27
C PRO A 42 -4.02 7.40 16.63
N HIS A 43 -3.32 6.44 17.25
CA HIS A 43 -2.10 5.86 16.68
C HIS A 43 -2.34 5.11 15.35
N LYS A 44 -3.54 4.54 15.18
CA LYS A 44 -3.94 3.86 13.93
C LYS A 44 -4.24 4.85 12.80
N ASN A 45 -4.67 6.07 13.14
CA ASN A 45 -4.87 7.14 12.16
C ASN A 45 -3.54 7.62 11.58
N THR A 46 -2.47 7.61 12.38
CA THR A 46 -1.11 7.93 11.93
C THR A 46 -0.59 6.87 10.96
N GLY A 47 -0.74 5.58 11.28
CA GLY A 47 -0.38 4.48 10.37
C GLY A 47 -1.17 4.51 9.06
N LEU A 48 -2.47 4.79 9.14
CA LEU A 48 -3.31 4.99 7.95
C LEU A 48 -2.87 6.19 7.11
N ALA A 49 -2.61 7.35 7.74
CA ALA A 49 -2.15 8.54 7.03
C ALA A 49 -0.81 8.29 6.32
N PHE A 50 0.09 7.54 6.95
CA PHE A 50 1.34 7.10 6.32
C PHE A 50 1.09 6.20 5.11
N LEU A 51 0.26 5.17 5.25
CA LEU A 51 -0.07 4.28 4.13
C LEU A 51 -0.74 5.05 2.97
N TRP A 52 -1.62 5.98 3.29
CA TRP A 52 -2.28 6.84 2.31
C TRP A 52 -1.31 7.76 1.56
N ASP A 53 -0.37 8.37 2.29
CA ASP A 53 0.72 9.19 1.71
C ASP A 53 1.58 8.37 0.73
N GLN A 54 1.81 7.07 1.02
CA GLN A 54 2.57 6.17 0.15
C GLN A 54 1.76 5.64 -1.05
N GLU A 55 0.43 5.61 -0.96
CA GLU A 55 -0.45 5.14 -2.03
C GLU A 55 -0.71 6.22 -3.09
N ILE A 56 -0.69 7.51 -2.69
CA ILE A 56 -0.85 8.62 -3.62
C ILE A 56 0.51 9.08 -4.16
N HIS A 57 0.57 9.31 -5.48
CA HIS A 57 1.69 9.91 -6.22
C HIS A 57 2.07 11.35 -5.79
N ASN A 58 1.83 11.78 -4.56
CA ASN A 58 2.23 13.09 -4.06
C ASN A 58 2.68 13.06 -2.58
N GLY A 59 2.98 11.87 -2.07
CA GLY A 59 3.36 11.70 -0.67
C GLY A 59 4.61 12.47 -0.28
N GLN A 60 4.58 13.11 0.89
CA GLN A 60 5.75 13.78 1.46
C GLN A 60 6.86 12.76 1.77
N SER A 61 6.49 11.54 2.14
CA SER A 61 7.42 10.48 2.53
C SER A 61 8.38 10.06 1.41
N ALA A 62 7.91 10.10 0.15
CA ALA A 62 8.73 9.80 -1.03
C ALA A 62 9.89 10.79 -1.25
N ARG A 63 9.85 11.95 -0.57
CA ARG A 63 10.84 13.03 -0.69
C ARG A 63 11.91 12.97 0.40
N ASN A 64 11.78 12.07 1.38
CA ASN A 64 12.63 12.02 2.57
C ASN A 64 14.11 11.71 2.26
N LEU A 65 14.40 11.04 1.14
CA LEU A 65 15.77 10.76 0.70
C LEU A 65 16.32 11.80 -0.29
N TRP A 66 15.61 12.91 -0.50
CA TRP A 66 15.98 13.95 -1.45
C TRP A 66 16.25 15.26 -0.73
N ALA A 67 17.45 15.81 -0.93
CA ALA A 67 17.84 17.10 -0.37
C ALA A 67 17.52 18.23 -1.34
N THR A 68 17.02 19.34 -0.80
CA THR A 68 16.89 20.60 -1.54
C THR A 68 18.27 21.18 -1.81
N PRO A 69 18.58 21.56 -3.06
CA PRO A 69 19.88 22.06 -3.41
C PRO A 69 20.08 23.53 -2.97
N PRO A 70 21.34 23.99 -2.86
CA PRO A 70 21.64 25.39 -2.60
C PRO A 70 21.03 26.33 -3.65
N PRO A 71 20.69 27.58 -3.29
CA PRO A 71 20.22 28.59 -4.24
C PRO A 71 21.17 28.74 -5.43
N GLY A 72 20.63 28.80 -6.65
CA GLY A 72 21.41 28.91 -7.89
C GLY A 72 21.84 27.58 -8.53
N SER A 73 21.39 26.43 -8.00
CA SER A 73 21.63 25.12 -8.59
C SER A 73 20.80 24.90 -9.86
N THR A 74 21.33 24.12 -10.82
CA THR A 74 20.65 23.77 -12.09
C THR A 74 19.69 22.57 -11.97
N PHE A 75 19.55 22.02 -10.77
CA PHE A 75 18.73 20.86 -10.46
C PHE A 75 17.84 21.18 -9.25
N ASN A 76 16.74 20.45 -9.11
CA ASN A 76 15.72 20.73 -8.09
C ASN A 76 15.87 19.84 -6.85
N ALA A 77 16.48 18.66 -6.99
CA ALA A 77 16.79 17.80 -5.85
C ALA A 77 17.97 16.88 -6.14
N ARG A 78 18.65 16.45 -5.07
CA ARG A 78 19.70 15.41 -5.11
C ARG A 78 19.38 14.31 -4.11
N HIS A 79 19.49 13.06 -4.55
CA HIS A 79 19.30 11.89 -3.70
C HIS A 79 20.47 11.77 -2.73
N ILE A 80 20.18 11.64 -1.43
CA ILE A 80 21.17 11.71 -0.35
C ILE A 80 22.19 10.57 -0.41
N ILE A 81 21.78 9.38 -0.87
CA ILE A 81 22.65 8.18 -0.93
C ILE A 81 23.32 7.98 -2.29
N THR A 82 22.54 7.99 -3.38
CA THR A 82 23.02 7.69 -4.73
C THR A 82 23.60 8.89 -5.47
N ASP A 83 23.51 10.10 -4.91
CA ASP A 83 23.87 11.37 -5.54
C ASP A 83 23.15 11.68 -6.88
N LYS A 84 22.12 10.89 -7.23
CA LYS A 84 21.30 11.15 -8.43
C LYS A 84 20.63 12.51 -8.31
N VAL A 85 20.69 13.30 -9.38
CA VAL A 85 20.01 14.60 -9.46
C VAL A 85 18.77 14.51 -10.32
N ILE A 86 17.76 15.31 -9.98
CA ILE A 86 16.54 15.46 -10.76
C ILE A 86 16.28 16.93 -11.06
N SER A 87 15.72 17.20 -12.23
CA SER A 87 15.26 18.53 -12.65
C SER A 87 13.84 18.83 -12.17
N SER A 88 13.01 17.82 -11.87
CA SER A 88 11.66 18.00 -11.35
C SER A 88 11.31 16.95 -10.30
N PHE A 89 10.64 17.37 -9.21
CA PHE A 89 10.14 16.44 -8.19
C PHE A 89 9.05 15.51 -8.72
N GLU A 90 8.32 15.92 -9.76
CA GLU A 90 7.33 15.08 -10.45
C GLU A 90 7.93 13.78 -10.99
N SER A 91 9.21 13.80 -11.38
CA SER A 91 9.92 12.60 -11.83
C SER A 91 10.15 11.55 -10.72
N LEU A 92 10.02 11.92 -9.44
CA LEU A 92 10.05 10.97 -8.32
C LEU A 92 8.73 10.24 -8.17
N LEU A 93 7.63 10.94 -8.47
CA LEU A 93 6.28 10.45 -8.26
C LEU A 93 5.96 9.32 -9.24
N THR A 94 6.64 9.26 -10.38
CA THR A 94 6.43 8.24 -11.42
C THR A 94 7.33 7.01 -11.28
N ASN A 95 8.43 7.10 -10.53
CA ASN A 95 9.46 6.05 -10.48
C ASN A 95 9.55 5.31 -9.14
N ASN A 96 8.88 5.80 -8.10
CA ASN A 96 8.87 5.13 -6.81
C ASN A 96 7.77 4.06 -6.79
N PRO A 97 8.04 2.87 -6.26
CA PRO A 97 6.99 1.90 -6.00
C PRO A 97 6.00 2.51 -5.01
N LEU A 98 4.71 2.41 -5.34
CA LEU A 98 3.64 2.84 -4.45
C LEU A 98 3.38 1.78 -3.37
N GLY A 99 2.96 2.25 -2.20
CA GLY A 99 2.64 1.41 -1.04
C GLY A 99 3.75 1.38 0.02
N GLY A 100 3.57 0.52 1.02
CA GLY A 100 4.46 0.50 2.18
C GLY A 100 4.38 -0.78 2.97
N LEU A 101 5.23 -0.86 4.00
CA LEU A 101 5.27 -1.97 4.94
C LEU A 101 4.62 -1.54 6.26
N LEU A 102 3.63 -2.30 6.69
CA LEU A 102 3.02 -2.15 8.01
C LEU A 102 3.58 -3.22 8.96
N ALA A 103 4.66 -2.87 9.65
CA ALA A 103 5.43 -3.78 10.49
C ALA A 103 5.17 -3.58 12.00
N ASP A 104 3.99 -3.07 12.36
CA ASP A 104 3.56 -2.92 13.76
C ASP A 104 3.52 -4.27 14.49
N ASP A 105 3.72 -4.26 15.80
CA ASP A 105 3.58 -5.45 16.65
C ASP A 105 2.21 -6.15 16.49
N MET A 106 2.19 -7.46 16.74
CA MET A 106 0.95 -8.24 16.75
C MET A 106 -0.04 -7.67 17.77
N GLY A 107 -1.32 -7.56 17.39
CA GLY A 107 -2.37 -7.01 18.25
C GLY A 107 -2.57 -5.50 18.15
N LEU A 108 -1.70 -4.75 17.46
CA LEU A 108 -1.89 -3.31 17.22
C LEU A 108 -2.93 -2.96 16.16
N GLY A 109 -3.68 -3.96 15.66
CA GLY A 109 -4.81 -3.74 14.75
C GLY A 109 -4.38 -3.40 13.31
N LYS A 110 -3.34 -4.05 12.80
CA LYS A 110 -2.92 -3.95 11.39
C LYS A 110 -4.06 -4.25 10.41
N THR A 111 -4.86 -5.27 10.70
CA THR A 111 -6.02 -5.67 9.89
C THR A 111 -7.02 -4.52 9.74
N ILE A 112 -7.40 -3.84 10.83
CA ILE A 112 -8.35 -2.72 10.75
C ILE A 112 -7.73 -1.51 10.02
N GLN A 113 -6.43 -1.25 10.15
CA GLN A 113 -5.74 -0.21 9.38
C GLN A 113 -5.72 -0.52 7.87
N ALA A 114 -5.49 -1.77 7.50
CA ALA A 114 -5.54 -2.20 6.11
C ALA A 114 -6.97 -2.09 5.54
N ILE A 115 -7.99 -2.52 6.28
CA ILE A 115 -9.41 -2.37 5.88
C ILE A 115 -9.77 -0.87 5.73
N ALA A 116 -9.28 -0.04 6.64
CA ALA A 116 -9.42 1.40 6.60
C ALA A 116 -8.80 2.03 5.33
N LEU A 117 -7.61 1.57 4.95
CA LEU A 117 -6.95 1.97 3.72
C LEU A 117 -7.80 1.62 2.50
N ILE A 118 -8.23 0.35 2.38
CA ILE A 118 -9.03 -0.11 1.23
C ILE A 118 -10.28 0.74 1.00
N GLY A 119 -11.03 1.04 2.07
CA GLY A 119 -12.24 1.85 1.94
C GLY A 119 -11.94 3.30 1.56
N THR A 120 -10.89 3.87 2.12
CA THR A 120 -10.42 5.22 1.80
C THR A 120 -9.97 5.33 0.34
N SER A 121 -9.14 4.38 -0.13
CA SER A 121 -8.69 4.32 -1.52
C SER A 121 -9.87 4.14 -2.46
N LYS A 122 -10.79 3.23 -2.15
CA LYS A 122 -12.00 2.99 -2.96
C LYS A 122 -12.81 4.28 -3.15
N GLU A 123 -13.06 5.04 -2.08
CA GLU A 123 -13.79 6.30 -2.16
C GLU A 123 -13.10 7.31 -3.07
N TRP A 124 -11.82 7.56 -2.82
CA TRP A 124 -11.04 8.52 -3.59
C TRP A 124 -10.96 8.15 -5.08
N LEU A 125 -10.78 6.86 -5.39
CA LEU A 125 -10.72 6.37 -6.76
C LEU A 125 -12.04 6.55 -7.49
N ILE A 126 -13.17 6.29 -6.82
CA ILE A 126 -14.50 6.52 -7.38
C ILE A 126 -14.69 8.02 -7.67
N THR A 127 -14.33 8.90 -6.74
CA THR A 127 -14.43 10.36 -6.94
C THR A 127 -13.55 10.86 -8.09
N ASN A 128 -12.38 10.25 -8.29
CA ASN A 128 -11.43 10.61 -9.36
C ASN A 128 -11.66 9.82 -10.67
N GLY A 129 -12.74 9.06 -10.79
CA GLY A 129 -13.11 8.36 -12.02
C GLY A 129 -12.15 7.24 -12.45
N GLN A 130 -11.44 6.61 -11.51
CA GLN A 130 -10.47 5.56 -11.81
C GLN A 130 -11.15 4.23 -12.15
N PHE A 131 -10.55 3.47 -13.07
CA PHE A 131 -11.16 2.26 -13.63
C PHE A 131 -10.88 0.98 -12.84
N SER A 132 -9.73 0.90 -12.17
CA SER A 132 -9.40 -0.21 -11.27
C SER A 132 -9.49 0.23 -9.82
N ILE A 133 -10.39 -0.40 -9.09
CA ILE A 133 -10.65 -0.15 -7.66
C ILE A 133 -10.69 -1.47 -6.87
N THR A 134 -10.26 -2.56 -7.50
CA THR A 134 -10.34 -3.91 -6.92
C THR A 134 -9.08 -4.19 -6.11
N THR A 135 -9.27 -4.76 -4.91
CA THR A 135 -8.18 -5.11 -4.00
C THR A 135 -8.09 -6.63 -3.84
N ILE A 136 -6.87 -7.16 -3.76
CA ILE A 136 -6.62 -8.56 -3.37
C ILE A 136 -5.89 -8.62 -2.03
N ILE A 137 -6.35 -9.51 -1.17
CA ILE A 137 -5.73 -9.86 0.11
C ILE A 137 -5.22 -11.28 0.00
N ILE A 138 -3.92 -11.45 0.19
CA ILE A 138 -3.25 -12.75 0.19
C ILE A 138 -2.79 -13.03 1.61
N CYS A 139 -3.28 -14.10 2.21
CA CYS A 139 -3.03 -14.43 3.62
C CYS A 139 -2.87 -15.94 3.83
N PRO A 140 -2.34 -16.38 4.99
CA PRO A 140 -2.42 -17.79 5.39
C PRO A 140 -3.86 -18.33 5.33
N PRO A 141 -4.08 -19.60 4.91
CA PRO A 141 -5.43 -20.15 4.76
C PRO A 141 -6.31 -20.05 6.02
N CYS A 142 -5.71 -20.15 7.21
CA CYS A 142 -6.41 -20.01 8.48
C CYS A 142 -6.95 -18.60 8.75
N LEU A 143 -6.43 -17.56 8.06
CA LEU A 143 -6.84 -16.16 8.23
C LEU A 143 -7.89 -15.70 7.22
N ILE A 144 -8.21 -16.50 6.19
CA ILE A 144 -9.16 -16.12 5.14
C ILE A 144 -10.53 -15.73 5.71
N THR A 145 -11.09 -16.58 6.57
CA THR A 145 -12.40 -16.34 7.20
C THR A 145 -12.34 -15.21 8.21
N ASN A 146 -11.20 -15.05 8.90
CA ASN A 146 -10.96 -13.94 9.82
C ASN A 146 -10.99 -12.59 9.09
N TRP A 147 -10.30 -12.47 7.94
CA TRP A 147 -10.35 -11.28 7.11
C TRP A 147 -11.77 -10.94 6.64
N GLN A 148 -12.53 -11.94 6.18
CA GLN A 148 -13.93 -11.73 5.78
C GLN A 148 -14.80 -11.24 6.95
N SER A 149 -14.60 -11.80 8.14
CA SER A 149 -15.31 -11.39 9.35
C SER A 149 -14.96 -9.96 9.76
N GLU A 150 -13.67 -9.62 9.80
CA GLU A 150 -13.21 -8.28 10.19
C GLU A 150 -13.65 -7.19 9.20
N ILE A 151 -13.64 -7.48 7.89
CA ILE A 151 -14.22 -6.56 6.88
C ILE A 151 -15.70 -6.32 7.17
N SER A 152 -16.47 -7.39 7.39
CA SER A 152 -17.92 -7.30 7.65
C SER A 152 -18.23 -6.59 8.98
N LYS A 153 -17.33 -6.70 9.96
CA LYS A 153 -17.43 -6.09 11.28
C LYS A 153 -17.01 -4.61 11.30
N HIS A 154 -16.12 -4.17 10.42
CA HIS A 154 -15.62 -2.80 10.44
C HIS A 154 -16.20 -1.90 9.36
N ALA A 155 -16.63 -2.48 8.24
CA ALA A 155 -17.31 -1.77 7.17
C ALA A 155 -18.82 -1.64 7.44
N GLN A 156 -19.42 -0.56 6.94
CA GLN A 156 -20.86 -0.42 6.82
C GLN A 156 -21.42 -1.47 5.85
N ALA A 157 -22.69 -1.85 6.06
CA ALA A 157 -23.35 -2.86 5.23
C ALA A 157 -23.33 -2.44 3.75
N GLY A 158 -22.70 -3.27 2.91
CA GLY A 158 -22.61 -3.04 1.46
C GLY A 158 -21.50 -2.09 1.01
N ALA A 159 -20.78 -1.42 1.92
CA ALA A 159 -19.69 -0.50 1.56
C ALA A 159 -18.47 -1.25 0.98
N LEU A 160 -18.08 -2.35 1.63
CA LEU A 160 -17.00 -3.24 1.20
C LEU A 160 -17.53 -4.67 1.03
N GLN A 161 -17.32 -5.25 -0.14
CA GLN A 161 -17.76 -6.62 -0.46
C GLN A 161 -16.55 -7.54 -0.56
N ALA A 162 -16.41 -8.47 0.39
CA ALA A 162 -15.35 -9.46 0.41
C ALA A 162 -15.79 -10.78 -0.22
N LYS A 163 -15.02 -11.30 -1.19
CA LYS A 163 -15.25 -12.57 -1.88
C LYS A 163 -14.06 -13.49 -1.69
N ILE A 164 -14.32 -14.74 -1.30
CA ILE A 164 -13.27 -15.73 -1.05
C ILE A 164 -12.93 -16.48 -2.33
N TYR A 165 -11.69 -16.36 -2.77
CA TYR A 165 -11.11 -17.14 -3.86
C TYR A 165 -10.18 -18.20 -3.27
N HIS A 166 -10.76 -19.27 -2.71
CA HIS A 166 -10.00 -20.37 -2.10
C HIS A 166 -10.80 -21.68 -2.15
N GLY A 167 -10.08 -22.81 -2.08
CA GLY A 167 -10.69 -24.14 -2.03
C GLY A 167 -11.29 -24.64 -3.36
N PRO A 168 -12.10 -25.72 -3.30
CA PRO A 168 -12.68 -26.36 -4.49
C PRO A 168 -13.67 -25.47 -5.25
N THR A 169 -14.36 -24.58 -4.54
CA THR A 169 -15.38 -23.68 -5.10
C THR A 169 -14.79 -22.42 -5.73
N ARG A 170 -13.47 -22.21 -5.69
CA ARG A 170 -12.84 -20.97 -6.20
C ARG A 170 -13.19 -20.63 -7.65
N HIS A 171 -13.40 -21.64 -8.49
CA HIS A 171 -13.79 -21.47 -9.89
C HIS A 171 -15.22 -20.95 -10.09
N SER A 172 -16.05 -20.91 -9.03
CA SER A 172 -17.37 -20.29 -9.08
C SER A 172 -17.30 -18.77 -9.19
N LEU A 173 -16.17 -18.16 -8.80
CA LEU A 173 -15.84 -16.76 -9.02
C LEU A 173 -15.18 -16.62 -10.40
N SER A 174 -15.83 -15.87 -11.28
CA SER A 174 -15.33 -15.53 -12.61
C SER A 174 -15.34 -14.01 -12.79
N ASN A 175 -14.65 -13.51 -13.82
CA ASN A 175 -14.65 -12.11 -14.26
C ASN A 175 -16.06 -11.48 -14.23
N ALA A 176 -17.08 -12.22 -14.69
CA ALA A 176 -18.46 -11.73 -14.78
C ALA A 176 -19.13 -11.49 -13.42
N LYS A 177 -18.59 -12.08 -12.34
CA LYS A 177 -19.16 -12.00 -10.98
C LYS A 177 -18.39 -11.08 -10.05
N ILE A 178 -17.25 -10.52 -10.50
CA ILE A 178 -16.49 -9.56 -9.71
C ILE A 178 -16.88 -8.17 -10.18
N SER A 179 -17.52 -7.45 -9.27
CA SER A 179 -17.91 -6.07 -9.46
C SER A 179 -16.68 -5.19 -9.30
N LYS A 180 -16.68 -4.02 -9.94
CA LYS A 180 -15.64 -3.02 -9.70
C LYS A 180 -15.71 -2.63 -8.21
N GLY A 181 -14.64 -2.91 -7.48
CA GLY A 181 -14.51 -2.49 -6.07
C GLY A 181 -14.78 -3.58 -5.04
N ASP A 182 -14.79 -4.84 -5.48
CA ASP A 182 -14.75 -6.00 -4.58
C ASP A 182 -13.36 -6.19 -3.98
N ILE A 183 -13.32 -6.82 -2.82
CA ILE A 183 -12.12 -7.31 -2.15
C ILE A 183 -12.05 -8.82 -2.35
N ILE A 184 -10.98 -9.31 -2.95
CA ILE A 184 -10.77 -10.75 -3.14
C ILE A 184 -9.80 -11.26 -2.09
N ILE A 185 -10.20 -12.27 -1.32
CA ILE A 185 -9.36 -12.89 -0.30
C ILE A 185 -8.93 -14.27 -0.79
N THR A 186 -7.63 -14.51 -0.80
CA THR A 186 -7.02 -15.76 -1.25
C THR A 186 -5.85 -16.14 -0.36
N SER A 187 -5.24 -17.30 -0.63
CA SER A 187 -3.99 -17.70 0.01
C SER A 187 -2.81 -17.75 -0.96
N TYR A 188 -1.61 -17.67 -0.38
CA TYR A 188 -0.35 -17.83 -1.09
C TYR A 188 -0.34 -19.11 -1.93
N ASN A 189 -0.71 -20.25 -1.33
CA ASN A 189 -0.77 -21.54 -2.03
C ASN A 189 -1.72 -21.50 -3.24
N THR A 190 -2.86 -20.82 -3.12
CA THR A 190 -3.80 -20.69 -4.23
C THR A 190 -3.19 -19.87 -5.37
N ILE A 191 -2.54 -18.73 -5.08
CA ILE A 191 -1.86 -17.92 -6.10
C ILE A 191 -0.71 -18.69 -6.76
N THR A 192 0.11 -19.40 -5.98
CA THR A 192 1.21 -20.22 -6.52
C THR A 192 0.71 -21.33 -7.43
N GLN A 193 -0.42 -21.98 -7.09
CA GLN A 193 -1.03 -22.99 -7.95
C GLN A 193 -1.57 -22.40 -9.26
N GLU A 194 -2.27 -21.27 -9.18
CA GLU A 194 -2.78 -20.56 -10.35
C GLU A 194 -1.63 -20.15 -11.28
N PHE A 195 -0.50 -19.67 -10.72
CA PHE A 195 0.70 -19.34 -11.49
C PHE A 195 1.36 -20.56 -12.15
N LYS A 196 1.43 -21.71 -11.47
CA LYS A 196 1.98 -22.95 -12.06
C LYS A 196 1.11 -23.50 -13.18
N GLN A 197 -0.20 -23.25 -13.14
CA GLN A 197 -1.16 -23.74 -14.13
C GLN A 197 -1.20 -22.87 -15.41
N THR A 198 -0.57 -21.69 -15.44
CA THR A 198 -0.65 -20.75 -16.57
C THR A 198 0.09 -21.14 -17.84
N ASN A 199 0.69 -22.33 -17.92
CA ASN A 199 1.01 -22.92 -19.22
C ASN A 199 -0.25 -23.07 -20.11
N ASN A 200 -1.43 -23.04 -19.50
CA ASN A 200 -2.72 -22.83 -20.16
C ASN A 200 -3.31 -21.49 -19.70
N SER A 201 -3.46 -20.53 -20.62
CA SER A 201 -3.77 -19.10 -20.44
C SER A 201 -5.10 -18.73 -19.75
N THR A 202 -5.58 -19.47 -18.75
CA THR A 202 -6.96 -19.39 -18.23
C THR A 202 -7.09 -18.84 -16.81
N SER A 203 -5.99 -18.65 -16.06
CA SER A 203 -6.10 -18.14 -14.69
C SER A 203 -6.68 -16.72 -14.67
N PHE A 204 -7.86 -16.60 -14.09
CA PHE A 204 -8.62 -15.35 -14.05
C PHE A 204 -8.00 -14.36 -13.06
N ILE A 205 -7.53 -14.83 -11.90
CA ILE A 205 -7.00 -13.98 -10.82
C ILE A 205 -5.75 -13.21 -11.27
N LEU A 206 -4.97 -13.78 -12.20
CA LEU A 206 -3.75 -13.19 -12.76
C LEU A 206 -4.01 -12.20 -13.91
N LYS A 207 -5.26 -12.10 -14.41
CA LYS A 207 -5.66 -11.17 -15.47
C LYS A 207 -6.34 -9.91 -14.95
N ILE A 208 -6.62 -9.85 -13.64
CA ILE A 208 -7.24 -8.69 -13.02
C ILE A 208 -6.16 -7.63 -12.80
N ASN A 209 -6.45 -6.40 -13.22
CA ASN A 209 -5.66 -5.25 -12.84
C ASN A 209 -6.02 -4.90 -11.40
N TRP A 210 -5.16 -5.26 -10.45
CA TRP A 210 -5.34 -4.92 -9.03
C TRP A 210 -4.93 -3.48 -8.78
N HIS A 211 -5.77 -2.75 -8.05
CA HIS A 211 -5.37 -1.43 -7.54
C HIS A 211 -4.44 -1.59 -6.34
N CYS A 212 -4.82 -2.46 -5.41
CA CYS A 212 -4.08 -2.71 -4.18
C CYS A 212 -3.89 -4.23 -3.98
N ILE A 213 -2.69 -4.60 -3.55
CA ILE A 213 -2.31 -5.96 -3.15
C ILE A 213 -1.86 -5.88 -1.69
N ILE A 214 -2.56 -6.60 -0.82
CA ILE A 214 -2.23 -6.72 0.60
C ILE A 214 -1.69 -8.12 0.86
N LEU A 215 -0.48 -8.19 1.40
CA LEU A 215 0.19 -9.41 1.80
C LEU A 215 0.18 -9.48 3.33
N ASP A 216 -0.55 -10.44 3.89
CA ASP A 216 -0.63 -10.65 5.33
C ASP A 216 0.35 -11.74 5.77
N GLU A 217 1.04 -11.51 6.90
CA GLU A 217 2.14 -12.37 7.37
C GLU A 217 3.20 -12.64 6.28
N ALA A 218 3.56 -11.59 5.52
CA ALA A 218 4.38 -11.66 4.32
C ALA A 218 5.81 -12.18 4.53
N GLN A 219 6.27 -12.32 5.78
CA GLN A 219 7.52 -13.02 6.08
C GLN A 219 7.51 -14.47 5.56
N SER A 220 6.34 -15.09 5.38
CA SER A 220 6.25 -16.43 4.78
C SER A 220 6.60 -16.46 3.28
N VAL A 221 6.71 -15.31 2.62
CA VAL A 221 6.99 -15.22 1.18
C VAL A 221 8.45 -15.51 0.86
N SER A 222 9.39 -15.31 1.78
CA SER A 222 10.80 -15.66 1.55
C SER A 222 11.01 -17.17 1.37
N ASP A 223 10.05 -17.98 1.81
CA ASP A 223 10.16 -19.44 1.91
C ASP A 223 9.37 -20.17 0.80
N LEU A 224 8.71 -19.44 -0.10
CA LEU A 224 7.87 -19.95 -1.20
C LEU A 224 8.64 -20.10 -2.52
#